data_AF-A0A8T4NZZ2-F1
#
_entry.id   AF-A0A8T4NZZ2-F1
#
_cell.length_a   1.000
_cell.length_b   1.000
_cell.length_c   1.000
_cell.angle_alpha   90.00
_cell.angle_beta   90.00
_cell.angle_gamma   90.00
#
_symmetry.space_group_name_H-M   'P 1'
#
loop_
_entity.id
_entity.type
_entity.pdbx_description
1 polymer ?
#
loop_
_entity_poly.entity_id
_entity_poly.type
_entity_poly.pdbx_seq_one_letter_code
_entity_poly.pdbx_strand_id
1 'polypeptide(L)'
;MAKEDPTKHLKEEPRGQFKKRAPGQQQEEQVKGSVQFSWATPAKVEEIIGRTGTRGEAIQIRCRIIDGRDKNKILRRNVKGPIQIGDILMLRETEFEASQLTKAGRGSG
;
A
#
# COMPACT_ATOMS: atom_id res chain seq x y z
N MET A 1 -27.01 -22.46 -47.08
CA MET A 1 -26.12 -22.25 -45.93
C MET A 1 -24.70 -22.50 -46.43
N ALA A 2 -23.96 -21.44 -46.78
CA ALA A 2 -22.92 -20.82 -45.94
C ALA A 2 -21.79 -21.84 -45.66
N LYS A 3 -20.53 -21.68 -46.08
CA LYS A 3 -19.70 -20.48 -46.27
C LYS A 3 -18.57 -20.81 -47.27
N GLU A 4 -18.02 -19.76 -47.88
CA GLU A 4 -16.79 -19.76 -48.66
C GLU A 4 -15.59 -20.09 -47.76
N ASP A 5 -14.77 -21.07 -48.13
CA ASP A 5 -13.44 -21.27 -47.53
C ASP A 5 -12.37 -20.79 -48.54
N PRO A 6 -11.69 -19.67 -48.28
CA PRO A 6 -10.79 -19.05 -49.25
C PRO A 6 -9.40 -19.70 -49.19
N THR A 7 -9.22 -20.83 -49.85
CA THR A 7 -7.87 -21.34 -50.18
C THR A 7 -7.32 -20.59 -51.39
N LYS A 8 -6.87 -19.35 -51.21
CA LYS A 8 -6.11 -18.62 -52.23
C LYS A 8 -4.95 -17.84 -51.62
N HIS A 9 -3.75 -18.30 -51.96
CA HIS A 9 -2.56 -17.48 -52.21
C HIS A 9 -2.09 -16.56 -51.06
N LEU A 10 -1.19 -17.08 -50.23
CA LEU A 10 -0.17 -16.24 -49.61
C LEU A 10 1.14 -16.48 -50.36
N LYS A 11 1.43 -15.57 -51.28
CA LYS A 11 2.71 -15.43 -51.97
C LYS A 11 3.76 -15.00 -50.95
N GLU A 12 4.95 -15.58 -51.07
CA GLU A 12 6.17 -15.16 -50.38
C GLU A 12 6.54 -13.72 -50.81
N GLU A 13 6.76 -12.84 -49.83
CA GLU A 13 7.34 -11.51 -50.05
C GLU A 13 8.77 -11.48 -49.48
N PRO A 14 9.72 -10.79 -50.15
CA PRO A 14 11.15 -11.06 -50.01
C PRO A 14 11.78 -10.47 -48.75
N ARG A 15 12.89 -11.09 -48.36
CA ARG A 15 13.81 -10.69 -47.28
C ARG A 15 14.30 -9.24 -47.48
N GLY A 16 13.62 -8.29 -46.86
CA GLY A 16 14.02 -6.88 -46.78
C GLY A 16 15.19 -6.68 -45.81
N GLN A 17 16.28 -6.12 -46.34
CA GLN A 17 17.60 -6.01 -45.71
C GLN A 17 17.63 -5.09 -44.47
N PHE A 18 18.38 -5.52 -43.48
CA PHE A 18 18.78 -4.77 -42.29
C PHE A 18 19.43 -3.43 -42.65
N LYS A 19 18.79 -2.30 -42.30
CA LYS A 19 19.46 -1.01 -42.17
C LYS A 19 19.84 -0.78 -40.70
N LYS A 20 21.13 -0.91 -40.41
CA LYS A 20 21.75 -0.54 -39.12
C LYS A 20 21.53 0.96 -38.88
N ARG A 21 20.68 1.33 -37.93
CA ARG A 21 20.62 2.71 -37.40
C ARG A 21 21.71 2.87 -36.33
N ALA A 22 22.40 3.99 -36.39
CA ALA A 22 23.57 4.36 -35.59
C ALA A 22 23.29 4.35 -34.07
N PRO A 23 24.33 4.23 -33.21
CA PRO A 23 24.16 4.31 -31.76
C PRO A 23 23.96 5.77 -31.36
N GLY A 24 22.70 6.23 -31.42
CA GLY A 24 22.27 7.47 -30.79
C GLY A 24 22.11 7.23 -29.29
N GLN A 25 22.76 8.07 -28.49
CA GLN A 25 22.78 8.09 -27.03
C GLN A 25 21.40 7.77 -26.44
N GLN A 26 21.28 6.61 -25.80
CA GLN A 26 20.15 6.33 -24.93
C GLN A 26 20.40 7.13 -23.66
N GLN A 27 19.76 8.29 -23.55
CA GLN A 27 19.66 8.98 -22.28
C GLN A 27 18.86 8.06 -21.36
N GLU A 28 19.52 7.53 -20.33
CA GLU A 28 18.88 6.81 -19.24
C GLU A 28 17.92 7.78 -18.56
N GLU A 29 16.63 7.70 -18.91
CA GLU A 29 15.58 8.28 -18.10
C GLU A 29 15.60 7.58 -16.74
N GLN A 30 16.18 8.25 -15.74
CA GLN A 30 15.98 7.89 -14.34
C GLN A 30 14.48 7.94 -14.04
N VAL A 31 13.84 6.78 -14.01
CA VAL A 31 12.47 6.63 -13.52
C VAL A 31 12.49 6.96 -12.04
N LYS A 32 12.26 8.23 -11.73
CA LYS A 32 12.28 8.79 -10.38
C LYS A 32 11.05 8.32 -9.61
N GLY A 33 11.16 7.13 -9.01
CA GLY A 33 10.17 6.60 -8.07
C GLY A 33 9.97 5.09 -8.21
N SER A 34 10.92 4.29 -7.73
CA SER A 34 10.66 2.88 -7.48
C SER A 34 9.68 2.76 -6.31
N VAL A 35 8.41 2.47 -6.61
CA VAL A 35 7.41 2.22 -5.57
C VAL A 35 7.73 0.86 -4.94
N GLN A 36 8.17 0.86 -3.69
CA GLN A 36 8.37 -0.37 -2.92
C GLN A 36 7.04 -0.80 -2.29
N PHE A 37 6.50 -1.93 -2.74
CA PHE A 37 5.32 -2.55 -2.15
C PHE A 37 5.76 -3.51 -1.03
N SER A 38 5.24 -3.30 0.17
CA SER A 38 5.46 -4.20 1.31
C SER A 38 4.17 -4.91 1.68
N TRP A 39 4.28 -6.05 2.37
CA TRP A 39 3.13 -6.70 2.97
C TRP A 39 2.49 -5.79 4.04
N ALA A 40 1.17 -5.90 4.19
CA ALA A 40 0.42 -5.19 5.21
C ALA A 40 -0.76 -6.04 5.69
N THR A 41 -1.05 -5.97 6.98
CA THR A 41 -2.09 -6.74 7.64
C THR A 41 -3.33 -5.90 7.88
N PRO A 42 -4.53 -6.38 7.52
CA PRO A 42 -5.77 -5.67 7.80
C PRO A 42 -6.15 -5.76 9.29
N ALA A 43 -6.47 -4.62 9.89
CA ALA A 43 -6.94 -4.51 11.27
C ALA A 43 -8.18 -3.61 11.37
N LYS A 44 -9.20 -4.07 12.09
CA LYS A 44 -10.45 -3.34 12.34
C LYS A 44 -10.33 -2.47 13.58
N VAL A 45 -10.78 -1.22 13.52
CA VAL A 45 -10.88 -0.34 14.69
C VAL A 45 -12.03 -0.79 15.59
N GLU A 46 -11.71 -1.12 16.83
CA GLU A 46 -12.70 -1.54 17.85
C GLU A 46 -13.06 -0.38 18.78
N GLU A 47 -12.07 0.43 19.18
CA GLU A 47 -12.26 1.51 20.17
C GLU A 47 -11.34 2.70 19.88
N ILE A 48 -11.85 3.91 20.12
CA ILE A 48 -11.06 5.15 20.08
C ILE A 48 -10.72 5.55 21.51
N ILE A 49 -9.43 5.55 21.87
CA ILE A 49 -8.97 5.87 23.23
C ILE A 49 -9.02 7.39 23.47
N GLY A 50 -8.54 8.17 22.49
CA GLY A 50 -8.51 9.63 22.59
C GLY A 50 -7.41 10.27 21.76
N ARG A 51 -7.28 11.59 21.85
CA ARG A 51 -6.20 12.33 21.18
C ARG A 51 -4.90 12.23 21.98
N THR A 52 -3.79 12.07 21.28
CA THR A 52 -2.42 11.96 21.81
C THR A 52 -1.47 12.91 21.09
N GLY A 53 -0.32 13.20 21.71
CA GLY A 53 0.66 14.20 21.27
C GLY A 53 0.42 15.59 21.87
N THR A 54 1.48 16.40 21.98
CA THR A 54 1.44 17.74 22.61
C THR A 54 0.46 18.71 21.95
N ARG A 55 0.17 18.51 20.66
CA ARG A 55 -0.79 19.30 19.87
C ARG A 55 -2.05 18.55 19.48
N GLY A 56 -2.25 17.32 19.97
CA GLY A 56 -3.41 16.49 19.61
C GLY A 56 -3.45 16.06 18.15
N GLU A 57 -2.29 15.94 17.50
CA GLU A 57 -2.14 15.63 16.07
C GLU A 57 -2.50 14.18 15.72
N ALA A 58 -2.50 13.28 16.71
CA ALA A 58 -2.80 11.87 16.54
C ALA A 58 -3.94 11.44 17.46
N ILE A 59 -4.64 10.40 17.05
CA ILE A 59 -5.67 9.72 17.82
C ILE A 59 -5.13 8.33 18.14
N GLN A 60 -5.07 8.00 19.43
CA GLN A 60 -4.77 6.66 19.87
C GLN A 60 -6.04 5.81 19.78
N ILE A 61 -5.94 4.67 19.10
CA ILE A 61 -7.03 3.72 18.89
C ILE A 61 -6.62 2.32 19.35
N ARG A 62 -7.60 1.46 19.59
CA ARG A 62 -7.43 0.02 19.67
C ARG A 62 -8.02 -0.61 18.42
N CYS A 63 -7.22 -1.42 17.75
CA CYS A 63 -7.64 -2.17 16.59
C CYS A 63 -7.38 -3.66 16.80
N ARG A 64 -8.24 -4.50 16.20
CA ARG A 64 -8.14 -5.95 16.18
C ARG A 64 -7.69 -6.42 14.81
N ILE A 65 -6.68 -7.26 14.74
CA ILE A 65 -6.22 -7.86 13.48
C ILE A 65 -7.28 -8.85 12.96
N ILE A 66 -7.68 -8.67 11.70
CA ILE A 66 -8.71 -9.48 11.04
C ILE A 66 -8.11 -10.76 10.46
N ASP A 67 -6.91 -10.65 9.90
CA ASP A 67 -6.26 -11.73 9.15
C ASP A 67 -4.73 -11.74 9.34
N GLY A 68 -4.07 -12.82 8.96
CA GLY A 68 -2.62 -13.00 9.08
C GLY A 68 -2.18 -13.70 10.36
N ARG A 69 -0.87 -13.64 10.63
CA ARG A 69 -0.20 -14.39 11.71
C ARG A 69 -0.78 -14.10 13.11
N ASP A 70 -1.15 -12.85 13.34
CA ASP A 70 -1.60 -12.34 14.64
C ASP A 70 -3.13 -12.14 14.72
N LYS A 71 -3.90 -13.00 14.04
CA LYS A 71 -5.37 -12.90 14.00
C LYS A 71 -5.98 -12.77 15.41
N ASN A 72 -6.97 -11.88 15.55
CA ASN A 72 -7.65 -11.53 16.81
C ASN A 72 -6.80 -10.81 17.87
N LYS A 73 -5.51 -10.55 17.63
CA LYS A 73 -4.70 -9.71 18.53
C LYS A 73 -5.23 -8.28 18.53
N ILE A 74 -5.32 -7.68 19.71
CA ILE A 74 -5.70 -6.27 19.90
C ILE A 74 -4.43 -5.46 20.12
N LEU A 75 -4.28 -4.38 19.37
CA LEU A 75 -3.10 -3.50 19.39
C LEU A 75 -3.53 -2.04 19.46
N ARG A 76 -2.70 -1.23 20.14
CA ARG A 76 -2.83 0.22 20.13
C ARG A 76 -2.08 0.84 18.97
N ARG A 77 -2.72 1.73 18.23
CA ARG A 77 -2.11 2.49 17.14
C ARG A 77 -2.43 3.97 17.21
N ASN A 78 -1.51 4.77 16.72
CA ASN A 78 -1.70 6.20 16.54
C ASN A 78 -2.09 6.43 15.09
N VAL A 79 -3.25 7.03 14.87
CA VAL A 79 -3.77 7.39 13.55
C VAL A 79 -3.84 8.91 13.47
N LYS A 80 -3.46 9.46 12.32
CA LYS A 80 -3.62 10.88 12.04
C LYS A 80 -4.90 11.09 11.25
N GLY A 81 -5.70 12.06 11.68
CA GLY A 81 -6.96 12.41 11.02
C GLY A 81 -8.20 11.79 11.66
N PRO A 82 -9.40 12.04 11.09
CA PRO A 82 -10.65 11.47 11.58
C PRO A 82 -10.68 9.96 11.38
N ILE A 83 -11.17 9.24 12.37
CA ILE A 83 -11.31 7.78 12.37
C ILE A 83 -12.58 7.40 13.12
N GLN A 84 -13.23 6.32 12.70
CA GLN A 84 -14.46 5.80 13.31
C GLN A 84 -14.29 4.33 13.71
N ILE A 85 -15.18 3.88 14.60
CA ILE A 85 -15.24 2.46 14.98
C ILE A 85 -15.72 1.66 13.76
N GLY A 86 -15.04 0.57 13.48
CA GLY A 86 -15.33 -0.30 12.32
C GLY A 86 -14.45 -0.06 11.10
N ASP A 87 -13.68 1.03 11.07
CA ASP A 87 -12.73 1.29 9.98
C ASP A 87 -11.65 0.21 9.90
N ILE A 88 -11.09 -0.02 8.70
CA ILE A 88 -10.02 -1.00 8.46
C ILE A 88 -8.72 -0.26 8.14
N LEU A 89 -7.66 -0.62 8.85
CA LEU A 89 -6.31 -0.09 8.71
C LEU A 89 -5.38 -1.17 8.18
N MET A 90 -4.53 -0.80 7.22
CA MET A 90 -3.46 -1.67 6.73
C MET A 90 -2.18 -1.42 7.51
N LEU A 91 -1.82 -2.37 8.38
CA LEU A 91 -0.67 -2.27 9.26
C LEU A 91 0.55 -2.95 8.63
N ARG A 92 1.63 -2.19 8.42
CA ARG A 92 2.90 -2.77 7.94
C ARG A 92 3.58 -3.66 8.99
N GLU A 93 3.36 -3.36 10.27
CA GLU A 93 4.00 -4.04 11.39
C GLU A 93 2.98 -4.28 12.50
N THR A 94 2.75 -5.55 12.86
CA THR A 94 1.78 -5.97 13.89
C THR A 94 2.42 -6.15 15.28
N GLU A 95 3.75 -6.00 15.37
CA GLU A 95 4.54 -6.28 16.57
C GLU A 95 4.60 -5.08 17.54
N PHE A 96 4.64 -3.85 17.03
CA PHE A 96 4.86 -2.65 17.86
C PHE A 96 3.58 -2.01 18.40
N GLU A 97 3.42 -1.86 19.71
CA GLU A 97 2.29 -1.11 20.26
C GLU A 97 2.67 0.33 20.60
N ALA A 98 1.73 1.26 20.40
CA ALA A 98 1.90 2.62 20.91
C ALA A 98 1.90 2.62 22.45
N SER A 99 2.85 3.34 23.04
CA SER A 99 2.95 3.55 24.49
C SER A 99 1.62 4.09 25.05
N GLN A 100 1.27 3.63 26.24
CA GLN A 100 0.04 4.02 26.90
C GLN A 100 0.05 5.53 27.18
N LEU A 101 -1.09 6.19 26.97
CA LEU A 101 -1.31 7.56 27.39
C LEU A 101 -1.34 7.62 28.94
N THR A 102 -0.19 7.80 29.58
CA THR A 102 -0.14 8.02 31.03
C THR A 102 -0.56 9.44 31.32
N LYS A 103 -1.63 9.60 32.12
CA LYS A 103 -2.16 10.89 32.56
C LYS A 103 -1.31 11.52 33.68
N ALA A 104 0.01 11.34 33.63
CA ALA A 104 0.92 11.85 34.64
C ALA A 104 1.07 13.37 34.44
N GLY A 105 0.31 14.12 35.25
CA GLY A 105 0.31 15.56 35.28
C GLY A 105 1.71 16.14 35.47
N ARG A 106 2.07 17.06 34.58
CA ARG A 106 3.07 18.09 34.87
C ARG A 106 2.29 19.39 35.03
N GLY A 107 2.19 19.88 36.26
CA GLY A 107 1.54 21.17 36.52
C GLY A 107 0.95 21.38 37.92
N SER A 108 1.64 20.93 38.98
CA SER A 108 1.43 21.46 40.33
C SER A 108 2.80 21.59 40.97
N GLY A 109 3.37 22.79 40.87
CA GLY A 109 4.70 23.17 41.32
C GLY A 109 5.05 24.52 40.75
#